data_AF-A0A7W1E7W3-F1
#
_entry.id   AF-A0A7W1E7W3-F1
#
_cell.length_a   1.000
_cell.length_b   1.000
_cell.length_c   1.000
_cell.angle_alpha   90.00
_cell.angle_beta   90.00
_cell.angle_gamma   90.00
#
_symmetry.space_group_name_H-M   'P 1'
#
loop_
_entity.id
_entity.type
_entity.pdbx_description
1 polymer ?
#
loop_
_entity_poly.entity_id
_entity_poly.type
_entity_poly.pdbx_seq_one_letter_code
_entity_poly.pdbx_strand_id
1 'polypeptide(L)' 'EIVKRTIAGTKPGSIILLHDGDGYDPEGDRMQTAEAVPLIIDELVARGFRFETLPS' A
#
# COMPACT_ATOMS: atom_id res chain seq x y z
N GLU A 1 9.78 6.66 0.56
CA GLU A 1 9.18 6.96 -0.76
C GLU A 1 7.82 6.27 -0.99
N ILE A 2 7.65 4.99 -0.63
CA ILE A 2 6.40 4.23 -0.83
C ILE A 2 5.19 4.96 -0.23
N VAL A 3 5.22 5.28 1.07
CA VAL A 3 4.13 6.01 1.75
C VAL A 3 3.76 7.29 1.00
N LYS A 4 4.73 8.20 0.79
CA LYS A 4 4.50 9.49 0.13
C LYS A 4 3.84 9.35 -1.25
N ARG A 5 4.31 8.41 -2.08
CA ARG A 5 3.76 8.16 -3.41
C ARG A 5 2.35 7.58 -3.35
N THR A 6 2.11 6.61 -2.48
CA THR A 6 0.79 6.01 -2.30
C THR A 6 -0.22 7.08 -1.87
N ILE A 7 0.12 7.87 -0.86
CA ILE A 7 -0.77 8.89 -0.32
C ILE A 7 -1.07 10.00 -1.33
N ALA A 8 -0.06 10.43 -2.11
CA ALA A 8 -0.26 11.46 -3.14
C ALA A 8 -1.10 10.95 -4.34
N GLY A 9 -0.99 9.67 -4.68
CA GLY A 9 -1.70 9.08 -5.82
C GLY A 9 -3.10 8.53 -5.51
N THR A 10 -3.46 8.40 -4.23
CA THR A 10 -4.73 7.80 -3.82
C THR A 10 -5.90 8.76 -4.00
N LYS A 11 -6.99 8.26 -4.58
CA LYS A 11 -8.28 8.95 -4.73
C LYS A 11 -9.42 7.97 -4.42
N PRO A 12 -10.66 8.44 -4.20
CA PRO A 12 -11.80 7.55 -3.97
C PRO A 12 -11.94 6.49 -5.07
N GLY A 13 -11.99 5.21 -4.69
CA GLY A 13 -12.05 4.08 -5.61
C GLY A 13 -10.70 3.56 -6.13
N SER A 14 -9.56 4.09 -5.67
CA SER A 14 -8.25 3.54 -6.02
C SER A 14 -8.07 2.09 -5.56
N ILE A 15 -7.44 1.27 -6.39
CA ILE A 15 -6.86 -0.03 -6.02
C ILE A 15 -5.35 0.17 -5.94
N ILE A 16 -4.77 -0.12 -4.77
CA ILE A 16 -3.32 0.04 -4.52
C ILE A 16 -2.66 -1.33 -4.66
N LEU A 17 -1.70 -1.45 -5.58
CA LEU A 17 -0.89 -2.65 -5.77
C LEU A 17 0.42 -2.52 -5.00
N LEU A 18 0.67 -3.48 -4.10
CA LEU A 18 1.93 -3.64 -3.37
C LEU A 18 2.43 -5.07 -3.56
N HIS A 19 3.73 -5.27 -3.37
CA HIS A 19 4.38 -6.58 -3.42
C HIS A 19 5.15 -6.78 -2.12
N ASP A 20 4.87 -7.87 -1.41
CA ASP A 20 5.62 -8.38 -0.25
C ASP A 20 6.82 -9.27 -0.65
N GLY A 21 6.85 -9.68 -1.92
CA GLY A 21 7.96 -10.28 -2.65
C GLY A 21 7.65 -10.18 -4.15
N ASP A 22 8.64 -10.34 -5.03
CA ASP A 22 8.32 -10.59 -6.43
C ASP A 22 8.76 -12.00 -6.84
N GLY A 23 8.11 -12.55 -7.86
CA GLY A 23 8.48 -13.86 -8.41
C GLY A 23 9.78 -13.83 -9.24
N TYR A 24 10.49 -12.71 -9.29
CA TYR A 24 11.69 -12.49 -10.13
C TYR A 24 12.98 -12.53 -9.31
N ASP A 25 12.94 -12.05 -8.07
CA ASP A 25 14.01 -12.04 -7.08
C ASP A 25 13.44 -12.43 -5.71
N PRO A 26 13.34 -13.73 -5.43
CA PRO A 26 12.81 -14.23 -4.17
C PRO A 26 13.70 -13.89 -2.96
N GLU A 27 14.93 -13.39 -3.17
CA GLU A 27 15.84 -12.98 -2.10
C GLU A 27 15.90 -11.46 -1.89
N GLY A 28 15.23 -10.69 -2.75
CA GLY A 28 15.23 -9.22 -2.67
C GLY A 28 14.53 -8.73 -1.39
N ASP A 29 15.21 -7.86 -0.62
CA ASP A 29 14.64 -7.26 0.59
C ASP A 29 13.44 -6.35 0.24
N ARG A 30 12.30 -6.63 0.86
CA ARG A 30 11.03 -5.92 0.72
C ARG A 30 10.45 -5.47 2.06
N MET A 31 11.25 -5.50 3.14
CA MET A 31 10.83 -5.02 4.46
C MET A 31 10.32 -3.57 4.40
N GLN A 32 10.87 -2.74 3.51
CA GLN A 32 10.39 -1.37 3.26
C GLN A 32 8.91 -1.30 2.83
N THR A 33 8.39 -2.31 2.10
CA THR A 33 6.96 -2.35 1.75
C THR A 33 6.14 -2.71 2.97
N ALA A 34 6.55 -3.74 3.72
CA ALA A 34 5.87 -4.17 4.94
C ALA A 34 5.81 -3.04 5.99
N GLU A 35 6.93 -2.33 6.20
CA GLU A 35 7.03 -1.17 7.10
C GLU A 35 6.16 0.01 6.64
N ALA A 36 5.91 0.15 5.33
CA ALA A 36 5.09 1.23 4.79
C ALA A 36 3.58 0.99 4.96
N VAL A 37 3.13 -0.26 5.01
CA VAL A 37 1.71 -0.62 5.12
C VAL A 37 1.00 0.05 6.30
N PRO A 38 1.46 -0.06 7.56
CA PRO A 38 0.75 0.56 8.69
C PRO A 38 0.65 2.08 8.53
N LEU A 39 1.72 2.74 8.06
CA LEU A 39 1.74 4.19 7.84
C LEU A 39 0.75 4.64 6.74
N ILE A 40 0.60 3.84 5.68
CA ILE A 40 -0.37 4.10 4.62
C ILE A 40 -1.80 3.97 5.15
N ILE A 41 -2.07 2.93 5.94
CA ILE A 41 -3.39 2.68 6.51
C ILE A 41 -3.78 3.84 7.42
N ASP A 42 -2.91 4.21 8.38
CA ASP A 42 -3.17 5.28 9.34
C ASP A 42 -3.46 6.61 8.65
N GLU A 43 -2.64 7.00 7.67
CA GLU A 43 -2.80 8.27 6.96
C GLU A 43 -4.06 8.30 6.09
N LEU A 44 -4.40 7.21 5.39
CA LEU A 44 -5.62 7.16 4.59
C LEU A 44 -6.89 7.12 5.45
N VAL A 45 -6.87 6.40 6.58
CA VAL A 45 -7.98 6.41 7.54
C VAL A 45 -8.16 7.81 8.13
N ALA A 46 -7.07 8.50 8.51
CA ALA A 46 -7.14 9.88 9.01
C ALA A 46 -7.74 10.86 7.98
N ARG A 47 -7.62 10.55 6.67
CA ARG A 47 -8.23 11.31 5.57
C ARG A 47 -9.67 10.89 5.23
N GLY A 48 -10.24 9.94 5.97
CA GLY A 48 -11.62 9.49 5.81
C GLY A 48 -11.82 8.35 4.79
N PHE A 49 -10.75 7.70 4.35
CA PHE A 49 -10.88 6.49 3.52
C PHE A 49 -11.31 5.28 4.36
N ARG A 50 -11.92 4.31 3.68
CA ARG A 50 -12.13 2.95 4.18
C ARG A 50 -11.49 1.96 3.22
N PHE A 51 -10.95 0.88 3.76
CA PHE A 51 -10.43 -0.23 2.98
C PHE A 51 -11.52 -1.28 2.81
N GLU A 52 -11.66 -1.77 1.58
CA GLU A 52 -12.63 -2.78 1.19
C GLU A 52 -11.91 -3.90 0.44
N THR A 53 -12.51 -5.09 0.40
CA THR A 53 -12.04 -6.19 -0.44
C THR A 53 -12.67 -6.09 -1.83
N LEU A 54 -11.98 -6.61 -2.85
CA LEU A 54 -12.61 -6.79 -4.16
C LEU A 54 -13.69 -7.90 -4.07
N PRO A 55 -14.82 -7.75 -4.78
CA PRO A 55 -15.80 -8.82 -4.88
C PRO A 55 -15.21 -10.05 -5.58
N SER A 56 -15.66 -11.23 -5.16
CA SER A 56 -15.31 -12.54 -5.73
C SER A 56 -16.02 -12.82 -7.05
#